data_AF-A0AAX1EEB9-F1
#
_entry.id   AF-A0AAX1EEB9-F1
#
_cell.length_a   1.000
_cell.length_b   1.000
_cell.length_c   1.000
_cell.angle_alpha   90.00
_cell.angle_beta   90.00
_cell.angle_gamma   90.00
#
_symmetry.space_group_name_H-M   'P 1'
#
loop_
_entity.id
_entity.type
_entity.pdbx_description
1 polymer ?
#
loop_
_entity_poly.entity_id
_entity_poly.type
_entity_poly.pdbx_seq_one_letter_code
_entity_poly.pdbx_strand_id
1 'polypeptide(L)'
;MSYSIITEDNNMPLPTLLSVNEWRKKSSDEIAAGLLRNVYDATTIYDRFDKLIELYEHCREKSGPEYENLSQALLSIIGHIINDDDPASIKGKIEARKNIKAYDSYYMPWPHPEIEGIDDPLDIYNVHKDSAEELSSAFKIRSQKLKDNKDQQLLKNHAHGEEFQGYRSSAPEERYSGEELEAFRVIPYQFKLLKLNVSNKGDNRKLSFTYADTEKLSIKAGDESYPETYEKKGIYTIHVNGSFFIGESLASGRRSFIAKMLDEAAILHPSYSDPSGLPLFMAGQTQVFSGDSHMIDGASGHFLPDQEQTERAMNYLRRIGTVNNHTLLAYYTPEGKYTEHKMTEADALATDYIVANQLDPRTLTTKWLKKKVPAYNLQLSINNEMRQWQKESWVFLSTPSAQTLSLNESVEHFSKFARHNEPEKTLQLLEDIQQKIRDWKKYHADTGISSRRAEAVNKLEARVKEQIQYYSTYLRIQQYVDEHGEDTSPTFFNDFLKYKIDLEKLREETESQISHKSGFFASAHETEIPEDLHSLYHEIKKRDVKLSEEPSESLGFKSEIK
;
A
#
# COMPACT_ATOMS: atom_id res chain seq x y z
N MET A 1 -9.27 -26.78 -10.45
CA MET A 1 -8.16 -27.50 -9.80
C MET A 1 -7.49 -26.53 -8.84
N SER A 2 -7.85 -26.65 -7.57
CA SER A 2 -7.37 -25.86 -6.44
C SER A 2 -5.95 -26.29 -6.09
N TYR A 3 -4.97 -25.50 -6.50
CA TYR A 3 -3.60 -25.64 -6.01
C TYR A 3 -3.49 -24.90 -4.69
N SER A 4 -3.38 -25.65 -3.59
CA SER A 4 -2.89 -25.11 -2.33
C SER A 4 -1.47 -24.61 -2.55
N ILE A 5 -1.31 -23.29 -2.52
CA ILE A 5 -0.01 -22.64 -2.49
C ILE A 5 0.60 -22.98 -1.12
N ILE A 6 1.68 -23.73 -1.12
CA ILE A 6 2.52 -23.91 0.06
C ILE A 6 3.23 -22.58 0.28
N THR A 7 2.67 -21.74 1.16
CA THR A 7 3.33 -20.56 1.71
C THR A 7 4.31 -21.04 2.79
N GLU A 8 5.51 -21.47 2.40
CA GLU A 8 6.64 -21.32 3.33
C GLU A 8 6.96 -19.84 3.37
N ASP A 9 6.51 -19.19 4.45
CA ASP A 9 6.72 -17.78 4.74
C ASP A 9 8.22 -17.44 4.68
N ASN A 10 8.64 -16.81 3.58
CA ASN A 10 9.93 -16.09 3.47
C ASN A 10 9.90 -14.76 4.25
N ASN A 11 9.16 -14.70 5.36
CA ASN A 11 9.03 -13.47 6.14
C ASN A 11 10.24 -13.33 7.06
N MET A 12 10.91 -12.18 6.99
CA MET A 12 11.91 -11.81 8.00
C MET A 12 11.29 -11.94 9.41
N PRO A 13 12.07 -12.41 10.41
CA PRO A 13 11.56 -12.54 11.76
C PRO A 13 11.15 -11.17 12.31
N LEU A 14 9.89 -11.05 12.72
CA LEU A 14 9.37 -9.83 13.33
C LEU A 14 10.15 -9.50 14.62
N PRO A 15 10.49 -8.22 14.85
CA PRO A 15 11.26 -7.84 16.03
C PRO A 15 10.52 -8.20 17.31
N THR A 16 11.31 -8.59 18.31
CA THR A 16 10.80 -8.94 19.64
C THR A 16 11.62 -8.22 20.69
N LEU A 17 10.94 -7.45 21.53
CA LEU A 17 11.54 -6.81 22.69
C LEU A 17 11.74 -7.83 23.81
N LEU A 18 12.92 -7.79 24.42
CA LEU A 18 13.30 -8.68 25.52
C LEU A 18 12.51 -8.38 26.79
N SER A 19 12.21 -9.41 27.57
CA SER A 19 11.48 -9.29 28.85
C SER A 19 12.31 -8.65 29.95
N VAL A 20 11.65 -8.15 31.01
CA VAL A 20 12.34 -7.56 32.19
C VAL A 20 13.29 -8.56 32.83
N ASN A 21 12.92 -9.83 32.94
CA ASN A 21 13.79 -10.87 33.48
C ASN A 21 14.99 -11.18 32.57
N GLU A 22 14.84 -11.09 31.25
CA GLU A 22 15.96 -11.24 30.33
C GLU A 22 16.89 -10.03 30.39
N TRP A 23 16.35 -8.82 30.60
CA TRP A 23 17.15 -7.62 30.84
C TRP A 23 18.01 -7.78 32.10
N ARG A 24 17.41 -8.19 33.22
CA ARG A 24 18.10 -8.38 34.50
C ARG A 24 19.21 -9.43 34.48
N LYS A 25 19.16 -10.37 33.54
CA LYS A 25 20.26 -11.34 33.30
C LYS A 25 21.46 -10.71 32.60
N LYS A 26 21.24 -9.60 31.88
CA LYS A 26 22.25 -8.90 31.07
C LYS A 26 22.77 -7.63 31.75
N SER A 27 21.96 -6.95 32.56
CA SER A 27 22.28 -5.68 33.21
C SER A 27 21.66 -5.60 34.60
N SER A 28 22.32 -4.88 35.50
CA SER A 28 21.81 -4.52 36.83
C SER A 28 21.07 -3.17 36.88
N ASP A 29 20.87 -2.52 35.73
CA ASP A 29 20.17 -1.24 35.64
C ASP A 29 18.66 -1.42 35.83
N GLU A 30 18.20 -1.17 37.05
CA GLU A 30 16.79 -1.21 37.43
C GLU A 30 15.97 -0.03 36.89
N ILE A 31 16.60 1.07 36.44
CA ILE A 31 15.89 2.16 35.76
C ILE A 31 15.43 1.67 34.39
N ALA A 32 16.34 1.08 33.61
CA ALA A 32 15.99 0.46 32.33
C ALA A 32 14.97 -0.68 32.51
N ALA A 33 15.09 -1.48 33.59
CA ALA A 33 14.10 -2.50 33.92
C ALA A 33 12.70 -1.92 34.20
N GLY A 34 12.63 -0.80 34.92
CA GLY A 34 11.40 -0.06 35.20
C GLY A 34 10.78 0.55 33.94
N LEU A 35 11.58 1.21 33.10
CA LEU A 35 11.13 1.77 31.82
C LEU A 35 10.61 0.68 30.88
N LEU A 36 11.30 -0.46 30.81
CA LEU A 36 10.86 -1.62 30.06
C LEU A 36 9.55 -2.20 30.60
N ARG A 37 9.36 -2.22 31.92
CA ARG A 37 8.08 -2.61 32.52
C ARG A 37 6.96 -1.64 32.14
N ASN A 38 7.23 -0.33 32.13
CA ASN A 38 6.26 0.68 31.70
C ASN A 38 5.82 0.48 30.24
N VAL A 39 6.74 0.11 29.34
CA VAL A 39 6.38 -0.28 27.96
C VAL A 39 5.35 -1.40 27.95
N TYR A 40 5.47 -2.39 28.84
CA TYR A 40 4.54 -3.51 28.91
C TYR A 40 3.22 -3.18 29.60
N ASP A 41 3.23 -2.24 30.56
CA ASP A 41 2.06 -1.79 31.32
C ASP A 41 1.21 -0.77 30.56
N ALA A 42 1.77 -0.10 29.55
CA ALA A 42 1.04 0.82 28.70
C ALA A 42 -0.17 0.13 28.02
N THR A 43 -1.34 0.76 28.07
CA THR A 43 -2.61 0.19 27.60
C THR A 43 -3.02 0.63 26.20
N THR A 44 -2.48 1.76 25.72
CA THR A 44 -2.75 2.29 24.36
C THR A 44 -1.48 2.33 23.54
N ILE A 45 -1.60 2.35 22.21
CA ILE A 45 -0.42 2.51 21.34
C ILE A 45 0.30 3.84 21.61
N TYR A 46 -0.42 4.91 21.92
CA TYR A 46 0.13 6.24 22.16
C TYR A 46 1.04 6.29 23.39
N ASP A 47 0.54 5.78 24.53
CA ASP A 47 1.34 5.69 25.75
C ASP A 47 2.51 4.72 25.56
N ARG A 48 2.26 3.56 24.93
CA ARG A 48 3.31 2.57 24.67
C ARG A 48 4.42 3.14 23.80
N PHE A 49 4.08 3.93 22.78
CA PHE A 49 5.03 4.61 21.92
C PHE A 49 5.88 5.62 22.70
N ASP A 50 5.25 6.41 23.57
CA ASP A 50 5.97 7.34 24.45
C ASP A 50 6.91 6.60 25.42
N LYS A 51 6.50 5.45 25.98
CA LYS A 51 7.36 4.60 26.84
C LYS A 51 8.50 3.93 26.08
N LEU A 52 8.28 3.56 24.82
CA LEU A 52 9.35 3.06 23.94
C LEU A 52 10.39 4.16 23.69
N ILE A 53 9.96 5.40 23.46
CA ILE A 53 10.86 6.57 23.31
C ILE A 53 11.64 6.82 24.60
N GLU A 54 10.98 6.86 25.76
CA GLU A 54 11.65 7.06 27.05
C GLU A 54 12.75 6.01 27.30
N LEU A 55 12.45 4.73 27.05
CA LEU A 55 13.44 3.67 27.19
C LEU A 55 14.57 3.76 26.16
N TYR A 56 14.24 4.14 24.92
CA TYR A 56 15.22 4.32 23.86
C TYR A 56 16.22 5.43 24.20
N GLU A 57 15.75 6.57 24.67
CA GLU A 57 16.58 7.71 25.10
C GLU A 57 17.50 7.31 26.25
N HIS A 58 16.96 6.65 27.28
CA HIS A 58 17.77 6.12 28.38
C HIS A 58 18.89 5.20 27.88
N CYS A 59 18.59 4.27 26.96
CA CYS A 59 19.60 3.36 26.41
C CYS A 59 20.70 4.10 25.61
N ARG A 60 20.37 5.20 24.92
CA ARG A 60 21.34 5.98 24.14
C ARG A 60 22.36 6.74 25.01
N GLU A 61 21.97 7.11 26.22
CA GLU A 61 22.85 7.81 27.16
C GLU A 61 23.81 6.86 27.90
N LYS A 62 23.61 5.55 27.75
CA LYS A 62 24.43 4.51 28.36
C LYS A 62 25.45 3.95 27.37
N SER A 63 26.50 3.33 27.91
CA SER A 63 27.51 2.61 27.15
C SER A 63 27.47 1.13 27.52
N GLY A 64 27.55 0.26 26.53
CA GLY A 64 27.59 -1.19 26.72
C GLY A 64 26.86 -1.94 25.59
N PRO A 65 27.34 -3.14 25.22
CA PRO A 65 26.73 -3.91 24.14
C PRO A 65 25.26 -4.28 24.43
N GLU A 66 24.87 -4.45 25.68
CA GLU A 66 23.49 -4.71 26.08
C GLU A 66 22.54 -3.53 25.81
N TYR A 67 23.00 -2.30 26.00
CA TYR A 67 22.23 -1.09 25.71
C TYR A 67 22.14 -0.82 24.21
N GLU A 68 23.22 -1.07 23.47
CA GLU A 68 23.21 -0.95 22.00
C GLU A 68 22.24 -1.94 21.38
N ASN A 69 22.27 -3.21 21.80
CA ASN A 69 21.34 -4.24 21.34
C ASN A 69 19.88 -3.91 21.68
N LEU A 70 19.61 -3.41 22.89
CA LEU A 70 18.27 -3.00 23.29
C LEU A 70 17.80 -1.77 22.49
N SER A 71 18.68 -0.79 22.28
CA SER A 71 18.41 0.41 21.48
C SER A 71 18.08 0.08 20.02
N GLN A 72 18.80 -0.85 19.40
CA GLN A 72 18.50 -1.35 18.05
C GLN A 72 17.15 -2.07 17.99
N ALA A 73 16.85 -2.93 18.98
CA ALA A 73 15.55 -3.60 19.05
C ALA A 73 14.40 -2.60 19.24
N LEU A 74 14.58 -1.57 20.07
CA LEU A 74 13.61 -0.50 20.28
C LEU A 74 13.36 0.30 19.00
N LEU A 75 14.41 0.70 18.29
CA LEU A 75 14.27 1.36 16.99
C LEU A 75 13.52 0.49 15.99
N SER A 76 13.81 -0.82 15.96
CA SER A 76 13.10 -1.74 15.08
C SER A 76 11.61 -1.83 15.42
N ILE A 77 11.25 -1.98 16.70
CA ILE A 77 9.84 -1.97 17.15
C ILE A 77 9.16 -0.63 16.80
N ILE A 78 9.81 0.49 17.08
CA ILE A 78 9.30 1.84 16.77
C ILE A 78 9.08 1.98 15.26
N GLY A 79 10.06 1.58 14.44
CA GLY A 79 9.97 1.59 12.99
C GLY A 79 8.78 0.80 12.46
N HIS A 80 8.53 -0.38 13.03
CA HIS A 80 7.34 -1.17 12.69
C HIS A 80 6.03 -0.48 13.09
N ILE A 81 5.99 0.23 14.22
CA ILE A 81 4.81 0.99 14.63
C ILE A 81 4.52 2.14 13.64
N ILE A 82 5.55 2.80 13.12
CA ILE A 82 5.41 4.03 12.31
C ILE A 82 5.58 3.81 10.80
N ASN A 83 5.65 2.55 10.37
CA ASN A 83 5.89 2.15 8.98
C ASN A 83 7.16 2.75 8.38
N ASP A 84 8.30 2.56 9.05
CA ASP A 84 9.60 3.08 8.63
C ASP A 84 10.73 2.10 9.03
N ASP A 85 11.74 1.97 8.19
CA ASP A 85 12.91 1.10 8.41
C ASP A 85 14.24 1.86 8.42
N ASP A 86 14.25 3.16 8.08
CA ASP A 86 15.44 4.00 8.11
C ASP A 86 15.69 4.56 9.52
N PRO A 87 16.80 4.21 10.19
CA PRO A 87 17.09 4.70 11.54
C PRO A 87 17.19 6.23 11.65
N ALA A 88 17.56 6.95 10.58
CA ALA A 88 17.62 8.41 10.61
C ALA A 88 16.22 9.03 10.54
N SER A 89 15.38 8.55 9.62
CA SER A 89 13.97 8.92 9.51
C SER A 89 13.19 8.61 10.79
N ILE A 90 13.35 7.41 11.35
CA ILE A 90 12.71 7.01 12.61
C ILE A 90 13.02 8.00 13.73
N LYS A 91 14.28 8.43 13.87
CA LYS A 91 14.68 9.43 14.87
C LYS A 91 14.02 10.78 14.64
N GLY A 92 13.90 11.22 13.38
CA GLY A 92 13.15 12.43 13.03
C GLY A 92 11.68 12.35 13.45
N LYS A 93 11.05 11.19 13.23
CA LYS A 93 9.65 10.92 13.62
C LYS A 93 9.47 10.83 15.15
N ILE A 94 10.44 10.30 15.89
CA ILE A 94 10.48 10.33 17.37
C ILE A 94 10.47 11.79 17.87
N GLU A 95 11.33 12.65 17.33
CA GLU A 95 11.37 14.07 17.71
C GLU A 95 10.07 14.79 17.36
N ALA A 96 9.47 14.50 16.20
CA ALA A 96 8.16 15.03 15.85
C ALA A 96 7.09 14.65 16.90
N ARG A 97 7.01 13.38 17.31
CA ARG A 97 6.09 12.94 18.37
C ARG A 97 6.32 13.72 19.68
N LYS A 98 7.57 13.86 20.11
CA LYS A 98 7.90 14.57 21.36
C LYS A 98 7.46 16.03 21.34
N ASN A 99 7.62 16.70 20.21
CA ASN A 99 7.32 18.12 20.08
C ASN A 99 5.83 18.40 19.86
N ILE A 100 5.12 17.51 19.17
CA ILE A 100 3.70 17.71 18.82
C ILE A 100 2.75 17.22 19.92
N LYS A 101 3.13 16.20 20.71
CA LYS A 101 2.21 15.56 21.68
C LYS A 101 1.60 16.49 22.73
N ALA A 102 2.23 17.63 23.01
CA ALA A 102 1.71 18.64 23.92
C ALA A 102 0.49 19.40 23.36
N TYR A 103 0.36 19.44 22.03
CA TYR A 103 -0.71 20.12 21.29
C TYR A 103 -1.72 19.12 20.71
N ASP A 104 -1.27 17.91 20.38
CA ASP A 104 -2.11 16.79 19.97
C ASP A 104 -1.61 15.48 20.61
N SER A 105 -2.23 15.08 21.72
CA SER A 105 -1.84 13.89 22.47
C SER A 105 -1.96 12.58 21.68
N TYR A 106 -2.76 12.56 20.61
CA TYR A 106 -3.01 11.39 19.76
C TYR A 106 -2.22 11.43 18.44
N TYR A 107 -1.36 12.43 18.25
CA TYR A 107 -0.49 12.48 17.08
C TYR A 107 0.47 11.29 17.06
N MET A 108 0.33 10.45 16.05
CA MET A 108 1.36 9.47 15.69
C MET A 108 2.00 9.94 14.39
N PRO A 109 3.31 9.72 14.19
CA PRO A 109 3.98 10.07 12.94
C PRO A 109 3.66 9.04 11.83
N TRP A 110 2.38 8.72 11.69
CA TRP A 110 1.83 7.91 10.62
C TRP A 110 1.51 8.79 9.42
N PRO A 111 1.47 8.21 8.21
CA PRO A 111 0.83 8.87 7.10
C PRO A 111 -0.65 9.12 7.41
N HIS A 112 -1.07 10.38 7.33
CA HIS A 112 -2.47 10.77 7.49
C HIS A 112 -3.22 10.72 6.15
N PRO A 113 -4.52 10.41 6.16
CA PRO A 113 -5.36 10.67 5.00
C PRO A 113 -5.38 12.17 4.67
N GLU A 114 -5.32 12.50 3.37
CA GLU A 114 -5.44 13.89 2.92
C GLU A 114 -6.89 14.35 3.02
N ILE A 115 -7.09 15.50 3.65
CA ILE A 115 -8.40 16.11 3.83
C ILE A 115 -8.29 17.56 3.37
N GLU A 116 -9.13 17.94 2.42
CA GLU A 116 -9.05 19.25 1.79
C GLU A 116 -9.17 20.38 2.83
N GLY A 117 -8.24 21.33 2.78
CA GLY A 117 -8.22 22.50 3.67
C GLY A 117 -7.83 22.21 5.13
N ILE A 118 -7.38 20.99 5.44
CA ILE A 118 -6.90 20.58 6.77
C ILE A 118 -5.45 20.15 6.68
N ASP A 119 -4.57 20.95 7.27
CA ASP A 119 -3.13 20.71 7.24
C ASP A 119 -2.73 19.50 8.11
N ASP A 120 -1.66 18.81 7.71
CA ASP A 120 -1.04 17.74 8.48
C ASP A 120 -0.46 18.30 9.80
N PRO A 121 -0.58 17.59 10.93
CA PRO A 121 0.02 18.02 12.20
C PRO A 121 1.53 18.33 12.10
N LEU A 122 2.29 17.60 11.30
CA LEU A 122 3.72 17.81 11.10
C LEU A 122 3.99 19.11 10.32
N ASP A 123 3.16 19.42 9.32
CA ASP A 123 3.28 20.65 8.55
C ASP A 123 2.97 21.88 9.40
N ILE A 124 1.91 21.81 10.22
CA ILE A 124 1.60 22.85 11.21
C ILE A 124 2.78 23.09 12.14
N TYR A 125 3.38 22.01 12.65
CA TYR A 125 4.56 22.12 13.50
C TYR A 125 5.72 22.78 12.75
N ASN A 126 6.04 22.34 11.54
CA ASN A 126 7.17 22.87 10.78
C ASN A 126 7.03 24.37 10.47
N VAL A 127 5.80 24.86 10.24
CA VAL A 127 5.50 26.27 9.97
C VAL A 127 5.54 27.13 11.24
N HIS A 128 5.05 26.62 12.38
CA HIS A 128 4.84 27.43 13.60
C HIS A 128 5.74 27.06 14.79
N LYS A 129 6.72 26.17 14.63
CA LYS A 129 7.60 25.68 15.72
C LYS A 129 8.33 26.77 16.52
N ASP A 130 8.51 27.96 15.94
CA ASP A 130 9.23 29.07 16.57
C ASP A 130 8.35 29.88 17.56
N SER A 131 7.03 29.63 17.60
CA SER A 131 6.10 30.31 18.52
C SER A 131 5.07 29.34 19.10
N ALA A 132 5.16 29.09 20.41
CA ALA A 132 4.21 28.21 21.11
C ALA A 132 2.76 28.73 21.06
N GLU A 133 2.56 30.05 21.02
CA GLU A 133 1.25 30.68 20.92
C GLU A 133 0.62 30.48 19.54
N GLU A 134 1.41 30.65 18.47
CA GLU A 134 0.96 30.39 17.10
C GLU A 134 0.68 28.91 16.90
N LEU A 135 1.56 28.04 17.40
CA LEU A 135 1.40 26.59 17.31
C LEU A 135 0.12 26.12 18.01
N SER A 136 -0.12 26.59 19.24
CA SER A 136 -1.36 26.29 19.97
C SER A 136 -2.60 26.78 19.23
N SER A 137 -2.53 27.99 18.64
CA SER A 137 -3.62 28.55 17.85
C SER A 137 -3.89 27.75 16.58
N ALA A 138 -2.85 27.34 15.85
CA ALA A 138 -2.96 26.55 14.62
C ALA A 138 -3.55 25.16 14.89
N PHE A 139 -3.10 24.45 15.93
CA PHE A 139 -3.68 23.16 16.32
C PHE A 139 -5.16 23.29 16.76
N LYS A 140 -5.52 24.39 17.44
CA LYS A 140 -6.92 24.68 17.77
C LYS A 140 -7.76 24.92 16.52
N ILE A 141 -7.25 25.68 15.55
CA ILE A 141 -7.92 25.90 14.26
C ILE A 141 -8.12 24.57 13.53
N ARG A 142 -7.08 23.72 13.46
CA ARG A 142 -7.18 22.38 12.87
C ARG A 142 -8.24 21.52 13.53
N SER A 143 -8.24 21.45 14.87
CA SER A 143 -9.24 20.69 15.62
C SER A 143 -10.65 21.21 15.36
N GLN A 144 -10.82 22.54 15.28
CA GLN A 144 -12.10 23.15 14.96
C GLN A 144 -12.54 22.84 13.52
N LYS A 145 -11.64 22.94 12.54
CA LYS A 145 -11.90 22.55 11.14
C LYS A 145 -12.35 21.10 11.04
N LEU A 146 -11.70 20.17 11.76
CA LEU A 146 -12.11 18.76 11.78
C LEU A 146 -13.50 18.55 12.38
N LYS A 147 -13.87 19.29 13.43
CA LYS A 147 -15.20 19.23 14.05
C LYS A 147 -16.28 19.89 13.21
N ASP A 148 -15.94 21.00 12.57
CA ASP A 148 -16.85 21.81 11.77
C ASP A 148 -16.91 21.36 10.30
N ASN A 149 -16.14 20.33 9.92
CA ASN A 149 -16.20 19.69 8.60
C ASN A 149 -17.55 18.99 8.43
N LYS A 150 -18.58 19.81 8.18
CA LYS A 150 -19.93 19.43 7.80
C LYS A 150 -20.05 19.29 6.27
N ASP A 151 -19.02 19.72 5.54
CA ASP A 151 -18.91 19.64 4.09
C ASP A 151 -18.23 18.31 3.65
N GLN A 152 -19.04 17.24 3.68
CA GLN A 152 -19.12 16.18 2.67
C GLN A 152 -17.90 15.29 2.31
N GLN A 153 -16.71 15.43 2.89
CA GLN A 153 -15.56 14.54 2.54
C GLN A 153 -15.27 13.41 3.55
N LEU A 154 -15.78 13.49 4.77
CA LEU A 154 -15.67 12.45 5.79
C LEU A 154 -17.04 11.80 5.97
N LEU A 155 -17.05 10.48 6.16
CA LEU A 155 -18.25 9.65 6.18
C LEU A 155 -19.38 10.33 6.99
N LYS A 156 -20.44 10.77 6.27
CA LYS A 156 -21.67 11.19 6.94
C LYS A 156 -22.18 9.99 7.71
N ASN A 157 -22.41 10.19 9.00
CA ASN A 157 -23.22 9.27 9.79
C ASN A 157 -24.63 9.34 9.17
N HIS A 158 -24.95 8.44 8.23
CA HIS A 158 -26.25 8.40 7.54
C HIS A 158 -27.40 7.99 8.48
N ALA A 159 -27.21 8.08 9.80
CA ALA A 159 -28.23 7.88 10.82
C ALA A 159 -29.44 8.84 10.66
N HIS A 160 -29.30 9.96 9.93
CA HIS A 160 -30.35 10.99 9.86
C HIS A 160 -30.65 11.54 8.45
N GLY A 161 -31.32 10.74 7.61
CA GLY A 161 -32.19 11.26 6.55
C GLY A 161 -31.99 10.62 5.17
N GLU A 162 -32.80 9.59 4.91
CA GLU A 162 -33.36 9.11 3.60
C GLU A 162 -32.38 8.74 2.47
N GLU A 163 -32.47 7.62 1.73
CA GLU A 163 -33.32 6.42 1.70
C GLU A 163 -32.40 5.27 1.23
N PHE A 164 -32.13 4.27 2.09
CA PHE A 164 -31.65 2.96 1.66
C PHE A 164 -32.49 1.90 2.37
N GLN A 165 -33.16 1.05 1.59
CA GLN A 165 -34.04 -0.03 2.07
C GLN A 165 -33.27 -1.29 2.49
N GLY A 166 -32.00 -1.16 2.88
CA GLY A 166 -31.27 -2.21 3.57
C GLY A 166 -31.70 -2.23 5.03
N TYR A 167 -32.24 -3.35 5.51
CA TYR A 167 -32.68 -3.56 6.90
C TYR A 167 -31.66 -3.01 7.91
N ARG A 168 -31.93 -1.83 8.45
CA ARG A 168 -31.18 -1.27 9.59
C ARG A 168 -31.80 -1.76 10.88
N SER A 169 -30.95 -2.25 11.79
CA SER A 169 -31.34 -2.44 13.18
C SER A 169 -31.26 -1.13 13.95
N SER A 170 -32.25 -0.89 14.80
CA SER A 170 -32.28 0.13 15.86
C SER A 170 -31.30 -0.18 17.00
N ALA A 171 -30.09 -0.61 16.66
CA ALA A 171 -29.10 -1.11 17.60
C ALA A 171 -28.34 0.02 18.29
N PRO A 172 -28.02 -0.11 19.59
CA PRO A 172 -27.12 0.82 20.25
C PRO A 172 -25.70 0.69 19.70
N GLU A 173 -25.04 1.81 19.43
CA GLU A 173 -23.60 1.86 19.18
C GLU A 173 -22.86 1.45 20.45
N GLU A 174 -22.02 0.41 20.39
CA GLU A 174 -21.14 0.08 21.51
C GLU A 174 -19.89 0.98 21.50
N ARG A 175 -19.59 1.55 22.66
CA ARG A 175 -18.37 2.34 22.88
C ARG A 175 -17.35 1.47 23.59
N TYR A 176 -16.21 1.30 22.95
CA TYR A 176 -15.05 0.61 23.52
C TYR A 176 -14.19 1.59 24.31
N SER A 177 -13.60 1.13 25.41
CA SER A 177 -12.50 1.85 26.05
C SER A 177 -11.27 1.88 25.13
N GLY A 178 -10.35 2.82 25.38
CA GLY A 178 -9.11 2.92 24.61
C GLY A 178 -8.26 1.63 24.65
N GLU A 179 -8.29 0.90 25.77
CA GLU A 179 -7.60 -0.38 25.92
C GLU A 179 -8.24 -1.48 25.07
N GLU A 180 -9.57 -1.56 25.05
CA GLU A 180 -10.29 -2.55 24.25
C GLU A 180 -10.10 -2.31 22.75
N LEU A 181 -9.98 -1.05 22.33
CA LEU A 181 -9.74 -0.69 20.92
C LEU A 181 -8.38 -1.22 20.41
N GLU A 182 -7.37 -1.32 21.26
CA GLU A 182 -6.07 -1.87 20.87
C GLU A 182 -6.16 -3.35 20.48
N ALA A 183 -7.18 -4.08 20.95
CA ALA A 183 -7.42 -5.44 20.50
C ALA A 183 -7.83 -5.52 19.02
N PHE A 184 -8.34 -4.43 18.44
CA PHE A 184 -8.73 -4.35 17.03
C PHE A 184 -7.70 -3.59 16.18
N ARG A 185 -6.73 -2.92 16.78
CA ARG A 185 -5.76 -2.11 16.05
C ARG A 185 -4.90 -2.98 15.14
N VAL A 186 -4.75 -2.52 13.90
CA VAL A 186 -3.78 -3.04 12.95
C VAL A 186 -2.84 -1.92 12.51
N ILE A 187 -1.60 -2.28 12.21
CA ILE A 187 -0.54 -1.34 11.87
C ILE A 187 0.00 -1.73 10.49
N PRO A 188 -0.07 -0.84 9.48
CA PRO A 188 0.61 -1.03 8.22
C PRO A 188 2.14 -1.03 8.42
N TYR A 189 2.83 -2.01 7.88
CA TYR A 189 4.28 -2.06 7.81
C TYR A 189 4.71 -2.78 6.55
N GLN A 190 5.49 -2.12 5.69
CA GLN A 190 6.07 -2.71 4.46
C GLN A 190 5.04 -3.65 3.78
N PHE A 191 3.94 -3.07 3.27
CA PHE A 191 2.83 -3.76 2.58
C PHE A 191 2.06 -4.85 3.33
N LYS A 192 2.34 -5.08 4.62
CA LYS A 192 1.62 -6.01 5.48
C LYS A 192 0.85 -5.25 6.56
N LEU A 193 -0.23 -5.86 7.03
CA LEU A 193 -0.93 -5.46 8.24
C LEU A 193 -0.42 -6.31 9.40
N LEU A 194 0.08 -5.63 10.43
CA LEU A 194 0.59 -6.23 11.65
C LEU A 194 -0.36 -5.95 12.82
N LYS A 195 -0.32 -6.84 13.81
CA LYS A 195 -0.93 -6.66 15.12
C LYS A 195 0.15 -6.68 16.18
N LEU A 196 0.19 -5.62 16.98
CA LEU A 196 1.08 -5.53 18.12
C LEU A 196 0.60 -6.50 19.20
N ASN A 197 1.53 -7.29 19.74
CA ASN A 197 1.21 -8.36 20.68
C ASN A 197 2.14 -8.30 21.90
N VAL A 198 1.55 -8.34 23.09
CA VAL A 198 2.29 -8.57 24.34
C VAL A 198 2.03 -9.99 24.78
N SER A 199 3.04 -10.85 24.65
CA SER A 199 2.99 -12.25 25.07
C SER A 199 3.47 -12.43 26.50
N ASN A 200 3.18 -13.59 27.11
CA ASN A 200 3.53 -13.98 28.48
C ASN A 200 2.89 -13.10 29.58
N LYS A 201 3.35 -13.25 30.83
CA LYS A 201 2.81 -12.54 32.02
C LYS A 201 3.93 -12.02 32.93
N GLY A 202 3.62 -10.97 33.68
CA GLY A 202 4.54 -10.36 34.66
C GLY A 202 5.84 -9.86 34.01
N ASP A 203 6.96 -10.09 34.69
CA ASP A 203 8.29 -9.68 34.22
C ASP A 203 8.85 -10.54 33.07
N ASN A 204 8.10 -11.56 32.62
CA ASN A 204 8.43 -12.37 31.44
C ASN A 204 7.71 -11.88 30.16
N ARG A 205 6.94 -10.78 30.24
CA ARG A 205 6.26 -10.21 29.08
C ARG A 205 7.24 -9.85 27.97
N LYS A 206 6.82 -10.06 26.72
CA LYS A 206 7.56 -9.67 25.52
C LYS A 206 6.64 -8.96 24.55
N LEU A 207 7.12 -7.87 23.96
CA LEU A 207 6.43 -7.13 22.92
C LEU A 207 6.94 -7.59 21.56
N SER A 208 6.04 -8.00 20.68
CA SER A 208 6.36 -8.40 19.31
C SER A 208 5.20 -8.05 18.39
N PHE A 209 5.33 -8.40 17.12
CA PHE A 209 4.24 -8.34 16.16
C PHE A 209 3.75 -9.72 15.78
N THR A 210 2.54 -9.76 15.26
CA THR A 210 1.94 -10.90 14.55
C THR A 210 1.32 -10.38 13.27
N TYR A 211 1.22 -11.22 12.24
CA TYR A 211 0.50 -10.83 11.04
C TYR A 211 -1.00 -10.75 11.32
N ALA A 212 -1.64 -9.69 10.85
CA ALA A 212 -3.09 -9.55 10.95
C ALA A 212 -3.76 -10.61 10.07
N ASP A 213 -4.84 -11.19 10.58
CA ASP A 213 -5.54 -12.27 9.91
C ASP A 213 -7.04 -12.19 10.18
N THR A 214 -7.83 -12.20 9.11
CA THR A 214 -9.29 -12.21 9.18
C THR A 214 -9.87 -13.61 9.07
N GLU A 215 -9.10 -14.69 8.91
CA GLU A 215 -9.61 -16.06 8.78
C GLU A 215 -10.52 -16.47 9.94
N LYS A 216 -10.19 -15.99 11.14
CA LYS A 216 -10.98 -16.25 12.35
C LYS A 216 -12.13 -15.26 12.54
N LEU A 217 -12.13 -14.17 11.77
CA LEU A 217 -13.23 -13.21 11.73
C LEU A 217 -14.26 -13.75 10.73
N SER A 218 -15.51 -13.88 11.17
CA SER A 218 -16.60 -14.32 10.30
C SER A 218 -17.71 -13.29 10.31
N ILE A 219 -18.12 -12.85 9.11
CA ILE A 219 -19.37 -12.12 8.95
C ILE A 219 -20.46 -13.19 8.76
N LYS A 220 -21.30 -13.38 9.78
CA LYS A 220 -22.40 -14.35 9.74
C LYS A 220 -23.61 -13.72 9.06
N ALA A 221 -23.95 -14.14 7.83
CA ALA A 221 -25.24 -13.78 7.24
C ALA A 221 -26.40 -14.53 7.95
N GLY A 222 -27.58 -13.91 8.07
CA GLY A 222 -28.79 -14.57 8.59
C GLY A 222 -29.26 -15.64 7.60
N ASP A 223 -29.40 -16.90 7.97
CA ASP A 223 -30.60 -17.56 8.53
C ASP A 223 -30.19 -19.02 8.87
N GLU A 224 -30.89 -19.74 9.76
CA GLU A 224 -30.62 -21.19 9.96
C GLU A 224 -30.89 -22.02 8.68
N SER A 225 -31.67 -21.44 7.76
CA SER A 225 -32.06 -22.02 6.48
C SER A 225 -31.02 -21.83 5.35
N TYR A 226 -30.14 -20.81 5.47
CA TYR A 226 -29.10 -20.48 4.48
C TYR A 226 -27.82 -19.99 5.19
N PRO A 227 -26.87 -20.90 5.48
CA PRO A 227 -25.66 -20.58 6.23
C PRO A 227 -24.58 -19.99 5.30
N GLU A 228 -24.85 -18.88 4.62
CA GLU A 228 -23.75 -18.14 3.98
C GLU A 228 -22.97 -17.38 5.06
N THR A 229 -22.07 -18.09 5.74
CA THR A 229 -20.96 -17.43 6.42
C THR A 229 -20.05 -16.85 5.35
N TYR A 230 -19.87 -15.51 5.34
CA TYR A 230 -18.72 -14.93 4.67
C TYR A 230 -17.52 -15.14 5.59
N GLU A 231 -17.11 -16.40 5.68
CA GLU A 231 -15.91 -16.79 6.40
C GLU A 231 -14.77 -15.92 5.90
N LYS A 232 -13.92 -15.49 6.83
CA LYS A 232 -12.69 -14.77 6.53
C LYS A 232 -12.82 -13.26 6.24
N LYS A 233 -13.99 -12.65 6.45
CA LYS A 233 -14.17 -11.18 6.33
C LYS A 233 -14.22 -10.51 7.71
N GLY A 234 -13.62 -9.32 7.82
CA GLY A 234 -13.74 -8.41 8.97
C GLY A 234 -14.33 -7.05 8.57
N ILE A 235 -14.75 -6.27 9.56
CA ILE A 235 -15.06 -4.84 9.39
C ILE A 235 -13.82 -4.04 9.72
N TYR A 236 -13.54 -3.04 8.90
CA TYR A 236 -12.43 -2.14 9.11
C TYR A 236 -12.87 -0.68 9.22
N THR A 237 -12.07 0.11 9.93
CA THR A 237 -12.24 1.57 10.03
C THR A 237 -10.88 2.26 9.96
N ILE A 238 -10.82 3.36 9.23
CA ILE A 238 -9.67 4.27 9.12
C ILE A 238 -10.08 5.62 9.67
N HIS A 239 -9.24 6.18 10.53
CA HIS A 239 -9.43 7.50 11.13
C HIS A 239 -8.62 8.56 10.40
N VAL A 240 -9.02 9.82 10.55
CA VAL A 240 -8.28 10.97 10.01
C VAL A 240 -6.88 11.15 10.62
N ASN A 241 -6.61 10.52 11.77
CA ASN A 241 -5.26 10.44 12.35
C ASN A 241 -4.45 9.21 11.86
N GLY A 242 -4.92 8.51 10.83
CA GLY A 242 -4.26 7.33 10.28
C GLY A 242 -4.46 6.05 11.10
N SER A 243 -5.19 6.09 12.23
CA SER A 243 -5.50 4.88 12.99
C SER A 243 -6.32 3.91 12.17
N PHE A 244 -5.95 2.63 12.24
CA PHE A 244 -6.58 1.56 11.48
C PHE A 244 -6.98 0.42 12.43
N PHE A 245 -8.25 0.02 12.36
CA PHE A 245 -8.81 -1.08 13.15
C PHE A 245 -9.51 -2.10 12.26
N ILE A 246 -9.41 -3.38 12.64
CA ILE A 246 -10.09 -4.51 12.02
C ILE A 246 -10.67 -5.43 13.11
N GLY A 247 -11.95 -5.79 12.99
CA GLY A 247 -12.59 -6.73 13.90
C GLY A 247 -13.81 -7.45 13.32
N GLU A 248 -14.49 -8.20 14.17
CA GLU A 248 -15.67 -9.01 13.79
C GLU A 248 -16.91 -8.15 13.52
N SER A 249 -17.72 -8.58 12.54
CA SER A 249 -19.10 -8.09 12.37
C SER A 249 -20.08 -9.06 13.03
N LEU A 250 -20.98 -8.56 13.87
CA LEU A 250 -22.10 -9.32 14.42
C LEU A 250 -23.42 -8.72 13.95
N ALA A 251 -24.26 -9.54 13.29
CA ALA A 251 -25.56 -9.12 12.79
C ALA A 251 -26.61 -9.08 13.91
N SER A 252 -27.49 -8.08 13.87
CA SER A 252 -28.50 -7.74 14.90
C SER A 252 -29.64 -8.74 15.05
N GLY A 253 -29.88 -9.57 14.03
CA GLY A 253 -31.13 -10.34 13.92
C GLY A 253 -31.23 -11.60 14.80
N ARG A 254 -30.19 -11.99 15.53
CA ARG A 254 -30.13 -13.32 16.18
C ARG A 254 -30.13 -13.23 17.71
N ARG A 255 -31.32 -13.21 18.33
CA ARG A 255 -31.49 -13.70 19.70
C ARG A 255 -32.49 -14.87 19.71
N SER A 256 -32.13 -15.98 20.34
CA SER A 256 -33.13 -16.91 20.86
C SER A 256 -33.92 -16.21 21.98
N PHE A 257 -35.14 -16.66 22.26
CA PHE A 257 -36.02 -16.07 23.28
C PHE A 257 -35.34 -15.89 24.65
N ILE A 258 -34.37 -16.74 24.99
CA ILE A 258 -33.63 -16.73 26.27
C ILE A 258 -32.59 -15.60 26.32
N ALA A 259 -31.88 -15.32 25.23
CA ALA A 259 -30.95 -14.19 25.15
C ALA A 259 -31.68 -12.82 25.15
N LYS A 260 -32.98 -12.78 24.78
CA LYS A 260 -33.83 -11.59 24.96
C LYS A 260 -34.18 -11.32 26.42
N MET A 261 -34.25 -12.35 27.27
CA MET A 261 -34.62 -12.21 28.69
C MET A 261 -33.45 -11.86 29.63
N LEU A 262 -32.21 -12.15 29.24
CA LEU A 262 -31.05 -12.01 30.13
C LEU A 262 -30.22 -10.73 29.95
N ASP A 263 -30.70 -9.78 29.14
CA ASP A 263 -30.10 -8.44 28.93
C ASP A 263 -28.59 -8.40 28.61
N GLU A 264 -28.02 -9.48 28.09
CA GLU A 264 -26.64 -9.49 27.59
C GLU A 264 -26.64 -8.90 26.17
N ALA A 265 -26.09 -7.69 26.05
CA ALA A 265 -25.98 -6.95 24.80
C ALA A 265 -25.18 -7.75 23.75
N ALA A 266 -25.74 -7.88 22.56
CA ALA A 266 -24.99 -8.39 21.41
C ALA A 266 -24.40 -7.18 20.70
N ILE A 267 -23.08 -7.16 20.59
CA ILE A 267 -22.34 -6.13 19.90
C ILE A 267 -22.85 -6.02 18.48
N LEU A 268 -23.26 -4.83 18.10
CA LEU A 268 -23.73 -4.44 16.79
C LEU A 268 -22.78 -3.37 16.29
N HIS A 269 -21.93 -3.75 15.32
CA HIS A 269 -20.98 -2.88 14.64
C HIS A 269 -20.32 -1.82 15.54
N PRO A 270 -19.21 -2.12 16.23
CA PRO A 270 -18.26 -1.10 16.63
C PRO A 270 -18.05 -0.12 15.47
N SER A 271 -18.50 1.12 15.65
CA SER A 271 -17.73 2.20 15.08
C SER A 271 -16.43 2.17 15.89
N TYR A 272 -15.40 1.43 15.45
CA TYR A 272 -14.12 1.36 16.15
C TYR A 272 -13.55 2.78 16.12
N SER A 273 -13.91 3.59 17.11
CA SER A 273 -13.66 5.02 17.12
C SER A 273 -12.42 5.26 17.93
N ASP A 274 -11.43 5.94 17.38
CA ASP A 274 -10.23 6.29 18.13
C ASP A 274 -10.59 7.10 19.40
N PRO A 275 -9.92 6.90 20.54
CA PRO A 275 -10.26 7.59 21.79
C PRO A 275 -10.17 9.12 21.70
N SER A 276 -9.49 9.64 20.67
CA SER A 276 -9.42 11.07 20.35
C SER A 276 -10.78 11.69 19.97
N GLY A 277 -11.79 10.87 19.63
CA GLY A 277 -13.08 11.34 19.13
C GLY A 277 -12.98 11.98 17.74
N LEU A 278 -11.90 11.69 17.00
CA LEU A 278 -11.71 12.14 15.64
C LEU A 278 -12.66 11.40 14.66
N PRO A 279 -13.06 12.06 13.57
CA PRO A 279 -13.98 11.46 12.60
C PRO A 279 -13.35 10.28 11.86
N LEU A 280 -14.21 9.37 11.40
CA LEU A 280 -13.83 8.31 10.47
C LEU A 280 -13.54 8.91 9.10
N PHE A 281 -12.42 8.49 8.53
CA PHE A 281 -12.08 8.74 7.15
C PHE A 281 -12.76 7.71 6.24
N MET A 282 -12.73 6.43 6.63
CA MET A 282 -13.27 5.33 5.83
C MET A 282 -13.71 4.16 6.70
N ALA A 283 -14.70 3.39 6.27
CA ALA A 283 -15.09 2.14 6.91
C ALA A 283 -15.67 1.18 5.87
N GLY A 284 -15.37 -0.11 5.99
CA GLY A 284 -15.77 -1.12 5.01
C GLY A 284 -15.56 -2.54 5.48
N GLN A 285 -15.63 -3.50 4.55
CA GLN A 285 -15.24 -4.88 4.75
C GLN A 285 -13.82 -5.13 4.23
N THR A 286 -13.10 -6.02 4.89
CA THR A 286 -11.75 -6.43 4.48
C THR A 286 -11.55 -7.93 4.60
N GLN A 287 -10.65 -8.47 3.78
CA GLN A 287 -10.07 -9.81 3.93
C GLN A 287 -8.55 -9.66 4.00
N VAL A 288 -7.94 -10.18 5.06
CA VAL A 288 -6.49 -10.12 5.28
C VAL A 288 -6.00 -11.51 5.67
N PHE A 289 -4.97 -12.02 5.00
CA PHE A 289 -4.35 -13.32 5.30
C PHE A 289 -2.85 -13.15 5.46
N SER A 290 -2.31 -13.59 6.60
CA SER A 290 -0.87 -13.40 6.91
C SER A 290 -0.41 -11.95 6.63
N GLY A 291 -1.25 -10.98 6.98
CA GLY A 291 -1.01 -9.55 6.81
C GLY A 291 -1.23 -8.99 5.40
N ASP A 292 -1.40 -9.81 4.36
CA ASP A 292 -1.72 -9.32 3.01
C ASP A 292 -3.20 -8.97 2.90
N SER A 293 -3.51 -7.78 2.38
CA SER A 293 -4.91 -7.40 2.09
C SER A 293 -5.36 -8.00 0.76
N HIS A 294 -6.29 -8.95 0.84
CA HIS A 294 -6.88 -9.65 -0.30
C HIS A 294 -8.10 -8.93 -0.86
N MET A 295 -8.87 -8.27 0.00
CA MET A 295 -10.07 -7.54 -0.38
C MET A 295 -10.24 -6.35 0.54
N ILE A 296 -10.55 -5.19 -0.02
CA ILE A 296 -10.98 -4.02 0.73
C ILE A 296 -12.13 -3.40 -0.06
N ASP A 297 -13.27 -3.19 0.61
CA ASP A 297 -14.40 -2.52 -0.02
C ASP A 297 -14.82 -1.25 0.68
N GLY A 298 -15.69 -0.50 0.01
CA GLY A 298 -16.19 0.75 0.54
C GLY A 298 -17.27 0.63 1.61
N ALA A 299 -17.91 -0.53 1.77
CA ALA A 299 -19.26 -0.59 2.34
C ALA A 299 -19.29 -1.45 3.60
N SER A 300 -19.38 -0.82 4.77
CA SER A 300 -19.53 -1.55 6.04
C SER A 300 -20.97 -1.93 6.36
N GLY A 301 -21.93 -1.42 5.57
CA GLY A 301 -23.38 -1.53 5.81
C GLY A 301 -23.95 -0.41 6.70
N HIS A 302 -23.11 0.30 7.47
CA HIS A 302 -23.48 1.52 8.21
C HIS A 302 -22.91 2.78 7.55
N PHE A 303 -21.74 2.62 6.95
CA PHE A 303 -21.05 3.63 6.18
C PHE A 303 -21.04 3.20 4.71
N LEU A 304 -21.50 4.09 3.85
CA LEU A 304 -21.53 3.94 2.40
C LEU A 304 -20.89 5.20 1.81
N PRO A 305 -19.56 5.23 1.71
CA PRO A 305 -18.84 6.30 1.03
C PRO A 305 -19.22 6.30 -0.44
N ASP A 306 -19.24 7.49 -1.01
CA ASP A 306 -19.36 7.65 -2.46
C ASP A 306 -18.08 7.19 -3.18
N GLN A 307 -18.10 7.26 -4.51
CA GLN A 307 -16.96 6.89 -5.34
C GLN A 307 -15.72 7.72 -5.00
N GLU A 308 -15.85 9.04 -4.87
CA GLU A 308 -14.74 9.95 -4.66
C GLU A 308 -14.06 9.68 -3.30
N GLN A 309 -14.85 9.51 -2.24
CA GLN A 309 -14.36 9.12 -0.92
C GLN A 309 -13.66 7.76 -0.95
N THR A 310 -14.23 6.79 -1.67
CA THR A 310 -13.63 5.46 -1.82
C THR A 310 -12.31 5.54 -2.57
N GLU A 311 -12.23 6.30 -3.66
CA GLU A 311 -11.00 6.50 -4.44
C GLU A 311 -9.91 7.18 -3.60
N ARG A 312 -10.25 8.25 -2.86
CA ARG A 312 -9.32 8.89 -1.91
C ARG A 312 -8.83 7.90 -0.86
N ALA A 313 -9.70 7.06 -0.32
CA ALA A 313 -9.33 6.04 0.65
C ALA A 313 -8.44 4.95 0.06
N MET A 314 -8.72 4.49 -1.16
CA MET A 314 -7.88 3.53 -1.85
C MET A 314 -6.51 4.13 -2.20
N ASN A 315 -6.44 5.39 -2.58
CA ASN A 315 -5.18 6.10 -2.81
C ASN A 315 -4.35 6.19 -1.53
N TYR A 316 -4.98 6.56 -0.40
CA TYR A 316 -4.34 6.53 0.91
C TYR A 316 -3.81 5.14 1.26
N LEU A 317 -4.65 4.10 1.17
CA LEU A 317 -4.30 2.71 1.47
C LEU A 317 -3.21 2.16 0.56
N ARG A 318 -3.15 2.60 -0.71
CA ARG A 318 -2.05 2.29 -1.63
C ARG A 318 -0.74 2.93 -1.20
N ARG A 319 -0.78 4.21 -0.79
CA ARG A 319 0.41 4.94 -0.30
C ARG A 319 1.04 4.27 0.92
N ILE A 320 0.22 3.77 1.84
CA ILE A 320 0.71 3.01 3.01
C ILE A 320 0.99 1.52 2.71
N GLY A 321 0.91 1.11 1.44
CA GLY A 321 1.24 -0.24 0.98
C GLY A 321 0.18 -1.32 1.26
N THR A 322 -0.97 -0.96 1.85
CA THR A 322 -2.00 -1.94 2.22
C THR A 322 -2.77 -2.45 1.00
N VAL A 323 -3.11 -1.57 0.06
CA VAL A 323 -3.77 -1.93 -1.21
C VAL A 323 -2.72 -2.10 -2.30
N ASN A 324 -2.82 -3.19 -3.06
CA ASN A 324 -1.93 -3.51 -4.16
C ASN A 324 -2.72 -4.05 -5.37
N ASN A 325 -2.02 -4.35 -6.46
CA ASN A 325 -2.60 -4.81 -7.73
C ASN A 325 -3.42 -6.11 -7.64
N HIS A 326 -3.21 -6.90 -6.59
CA HIS A 326 -3.91 -8.16 -6.33
C HIS A 326 -5.04 -8.02 -5.31
N THR A 327 -5.18 -6.85 -4.68
CA THR A 327 -6.29 -6.56 -3.77
C THR A 327 -7.57 -6.38 -4.57
N LEU A 328 -8.63 -7.09 -4.19
CA LEU A 328 -9.96 -6.90 -4.73
C LEU A 328 -10.58 -5.64 -4.14
N LEU A 329 -10.92 -4.68 -5.00
CA LEU A 329 -11.48 -3.38 -4.61
C LEU A 329 -12.95 -3.25 -5.02
N ALA A 330 -13.67 -2.31 -4.40
CA ALA A 330 -15.01 -1.96 -4.85
C ALA A 330 -14.99 -1.47 -6.31
N TYR A 331 -15.80 -2.09 -7.17
CA TYR A 331 -15.95 -1.68 -8.55
C TYR A 331 -17.09 -0.69 -8.71
N TYR A 332 -16.80 0.45 -9.34
CA TYR A 332 -17.78 1.44 -9.78
C TYR A 332 -17.85 1.38 -11.31
N THR A 333 -19.05 1.46 -11.87
CA THR A 333 -19.20 1.52 -13.33
C THR A 333 -18.55 2.81 -13.88
N PRO A 334 -18.28 2.91 -15.19
CA PRO A 334 -17.75 4.15 -15.79
C PRO A 334 -18.64 5.39 -15.52
N GLU A 335 -19.92 5.20 -15.23
CA GLU A 335 -20.87 6.26 -14.83
C GLU A 335 -20.86 6.55 -13.31
N GLY A 336 -19.96 5.93 -12.56
CA GLY A 336 -19.77 6.13 -11.12
C GLY A 336 -20.75 5.40 -10.20
N LYS A 337 -21.43 4.35 -10.69
CA LYS A 337 -22.39 3.59 -9.88
C LYS A 337 -21.69 2.46 -9.13
N TYR A 338 -21.86 2.40 -7.81
CA TYR A 338 -21.38 1.30 -6.99
C TYR A 338 -21.94 -0.05 -7.44
N THR A 339 -21.10 -1.06 -7.45
CA THR A 339 -21.49 -2.46 -7.69
C THR A 339 -21.06 -3.35 -6.52
N GLU A 340 -21.76 -4.47 -6.35
CA GLU A 340 -21.37 -5.48 -5.35
C GLU A 340 -20.10 -6.24 -5.75
N HIS A 341 -19.69 -6.15 -7.02
CA HIS A 341 -18.50 -6.80 -7.52
C HIS A 341 -17.24 -6.23 -6.88
N LYS A 342 -16.33 -7.13 -6.52
CA LYS A 342 -14.96 -6.79 -6.11
C LYS A 342 -14.01 -7.29 -7.18
N MET A 343 -13.16 -6.41 -7.66
CA MET A 343 -12.31 -6.66 -8.82
C MET A 343 -10.89 -6.19 -8.55
N THR A 344 -9.91 -6.85 -9.17
CA THR A 344 -8.57 -6.30 -9.25
C THR A 344 -8.57 -5.11 -10.22
N GLU A 345 -7.55 -4.27 -10.16
CA GLU A 345 -7.40 -3.16 -11.10
C GLU A 345 -7.35 -3.62 -12.57
N ALA A 346 -6.72 -4.76 -12.85
CA ALA A 346 -6.70 -5.33 -14.19
C ALA A 346 -8.10 -5.77 -14.65
N ASP A 347 -8.89 -6.39 -13.77
CA ASP A 347 -10.25 -6.82 -14.10
C ASP A 347 -11.18 -5.62 -14.30
N ALA A 348 -10.99 -4.53 -13.55
CA ALA A 348 -11.70 -3.27 -13.75
C ALA A 348 -11.40 -2.68 -15.14
N LEU A 349 -10.12 -2.60 -15.55
CA LEU A 349 -9.74 -2.13 -16.90
C LEU A 349 -10.40 -2.93 -18.03
N ALA A 350 -10.46 -4.25 -17.88
CA ALA A 350 -11.14 -5.11 -18.85
C ALA A 350 -12.65 -4.84 -18.88
N THR A 351 -13.27 -4.70 -17.70
CA THR A 351 -14.71 -4.46 -17.57
C THR A 351 -15.10 -3.10 -18.13
N ASP A 352 -14.34 -2.04 -17.85
CA ASP A 352 -14.60 -0.70 -18.36
C ASP A 352 -14.52 -0.66 -19.88
N TYR A 353 -13.54 -1.36 -20.48
CA TYR A 353 -13.46 -1.48 -21.92
C TYR A 353 -14.68 -2.20 -22.52
N ILE A 354 -15.15 -3.28 -21.88
CA ILE A 354 -16.32 -4.04 -22.32
C ILE A 354 -17.58 -3.15 -22.29
N VAL A 355 -17.78 -2.41 -21.20
CA VAL A 355 -18.91 -1.51 -21.01
C VAL A 355 -18.87 -0.37 -22.03
N ALA A 356 -17.73 0.33 -22.15
CA ALA A 356 -17.56 1.45 -23.06
C ALA A 356 -17.78 1.08 -24.54
N ASN A 357 -17.48 -0.17 -24.91
CA ASN A 357 -17.63 -0.67 -26.28
C ASN A 357 -18.89 -1.54 -26.48
N GLN A 358 -19.78 -1.64 -25.48
CA GLN A 358 -21.03 -2.40 -25.53
C GLN A 358 -20.85 -3.86 -25.98
N LEU A 359 -19.78 -4.52 -25.51
CA LEU A 359 -19.45 -5.89 -25.88
C LEU A 359 -20.19 -6.90 -24.99
N ASP A 360 -20.56 -8.08 -25.53
CA ASP A 360 -21.12 -9.18 -24.72
C ASP A 360 -19.97 -9.93 -24.01
N PRO A 361 -19.82 -9.81 -22.67
CA PRO A 361 -18.71 -10.40 -21.93
C PRO A 361 -18.64 -11.93 -22.06
N ARG A 362 -19.76 -12.60 -22.33
CA ARG A 362 -19.84 -14.07 -22.48
C ARG A 362 -19.13 -14.56 -23.74
N THR A 363 -18.90 -13.66 -24.69
CA THR A 363 -18.26 -13.98 -25.98
C THR A 363 -16.76 -13.69 -25.98
N LEU A 364 -16.25 -13.06 -24.92
CA LEU A 364 -14.87 -12.59 -24.84
C LEU A 364 -13.99 -13.59 -24.10
N THR A 365 -12.75 -13.72 -24.58
CA THR A 365 -11.73 -14.55 -23.93
C THR A 365 -10.60 -13.67 -23.41
N THR A 366 -9.90 -14.11 -22.37
CA THR A 366 -8.69 -13.42 -21.88
C THR A 366 -7.67 -13.17 -23.00
N LYS A 367 -7.52 -14.11 -23.93
CA LYS A 367 -6.63 -13.98 -25.09
C LYS A 367 -7.08 -12.85 -26.03
N TRP A 368 -8.38 -12.70 -26.23
CA TRP A 368 -8.93 -11.62 -27.03
C TRP A 368 -8.74 -10.27 -26.34
N LEU A 369 -9.02 -10.18 -25.04
CA LEU A 369 -8.84 -8.95 -24.25
C LEU A 369 -7.39 -8.48 -24.26
N LYS A 370 -6.42 -9.39 -24.04
CA LYS A 370 -4.99 -9.08 -24.13
C LYS A 370 -4.58 -8.50 -25.49
N LYS A 371 -5.23 -8.93 -26.57
CA LYS A 371 -4.95 -8.45 -27.93
C LYS A 371 -5.62 -7.11 -28.23
N LYS A 372 -6.77 -6.83 -27.60
CA LYS A 372 -7.62 -5.68 -27.94
C LYS A 372 -7.52 -4.52 -26.97
N VAL A 373 -6.98 -4.76 -25.78
CA VAL A 373 -6.88 -3.78 -24.70
C VAL A 373 -5.42 -3.74 -24.21
N PRO A 374 -4.56 -2.91 -24.83
CA PRO A 374 -3.13 -2.83 -24.45
C PRO A 374 -2.90 -2.51 -22.98
N ALA A 375 -3.65 -1.57 -22.40
CA ALA A 375 -3.58 -1.23 -20.97
C ALA A 375 -3.81 -2.45 -20.05
N TYR A 376 -4.86 -3.23 -20.32
CA TYR A 376 -5.14 -4.48 -19.61
C TYR A 376 -3.99 -5.49 -19.78
N ASN A 377 -3.43 -5.64 -20.98
CA ASN A 377 -2.34 -6.57 -21.21
C ASN A 377 -1.07 -6.17 -20.44
N LEU A 378 -0.74 -4.88 -20.41
CA LEU A 378 0.40 -4.34 -19.65
C LEU A 378 0.21 -4.56 -18.15
N GLN A 379 -0.95 -4.16 -17.60
CA GLN A 379 -1.23 -4.35 -16.19
C GLN A 379 -1.21 -5.83 -15.80
N LEU A 380 -1.77 -6.70 -16.65
CA LEU A 380 -1.74 -8.13 -16.40
C LEU A 380 -0.32 -8.73 -16.52
N SER A 381 0.55 -8.15 -17.34
CA SER A 381 1.97 -8.53 -17.40
C SER A 381 2.67 -8.19 -16.08
N ILE A 382 2.49 -6.97 -15.56
CA ILE A 382 2.99 -6.55 -14.25
C ILE A 382 2.52 -7.50 -13.15
N ASN A 383 1.21 -7.71 -13.05
CA ASN A 383 0.61 -8.52 -11.99
C ASN A 383 1.14 -9.97 -12.02
N ASN A 384 1.44 -10.53 -13.19
CA ASN A 384 1.90 -11.92 -13.30
C ASN A 384 3.41 -12.11 -13.11
N GLU A 385 4.22 -11.05 -13.03
CA GLU A 385 5.68 -11.18 -13.05
C GLU A 385 6.20 -12.02 -11.87
N MET A 386 5.68 -11.80 -10.65
CA MET A 386 6.09 -12.60 -9.48
C MET A 386 5.75 -14.08 -9.63
N ARG A 387 4.55 -14.39 -10.16
CA ARG A 387 4.14 -15.77 -10.42
C ARG A 387 5.01 -16.44 -11.48
N GLN A 388 5.34 -15.71 -12.54
CA GLN A 388 6.22 -16.21 -13.60
C GLN A 388 7.63 -16.44 -13.07
N TRP A 389 8.17 -15.49 -12.31
CA TRP A 389 9.46 -15.58 -11.66
C TRP A 389 9.53 -16.78 -10.71
N GLN A 390 8.57 -16.97 -9.82
CA GLN A 390 8.51 -18.12 -8.91
C GLN A 390 8.51 -19.45 -9.67
N LYS A 391 7.74 -19.53 -10.77
CA LYS A 391 7.69 -20.74 -11.61
C LYS A 391 9.03 -21.04 -12.29
N GLU A 392 9.70 -20.02 -12.81
CA GLU A 392 10.96 -20.18 -13.54
C GLU A 392 12.16 -20.38 -12.62
N SER A 393 12.18 -19.71 -11.46
CA SER A 393 13.27 -19.73 -10.49
C SER A 393 13.16 -20.86 -9.46
N TRP A 394 12.10 -21.67 -9.53
CA TRP A 394 11.91 -22.79 -8.62
C TRP A 394 13.02 -23.83 -8.79
N VAL A 395 13.67 -24.16 -7.67
CA VAL A 395 14.70 -25.19 -7.61
C VAL A 395 14.41 -26.09 -6.41
N PHE A 396 14.18 -27.37 -6.68
CA PHE A 396 13.93 -28.37 -5.65
C PHE A 396 15.07 -28.43 -4.62
N LEU A 397 14.73 -28.42 -3.32
CA LEU A 397 15.65 -28.51 -2.18
C LEU A 397 16.84 -27.53 -2.25
N SER A 398 16.59 -26.28 -2.65
CA SER A 398 17.61 -25.23 -2.67
C SER A 398 17.19 -24.06 -1.80
N THR A 399 18.00 -23.77 -0.78
CA THR A 399 17.90 -22.52 -0.02
C THR A 399 18.34 -21.36 -0.92
N PRO A 400 17.52 -20.31 -1.09
CA PRO A 400 17.90 -19.13 -1.85
C PRO A 400 19.06 -18.39 -1.16
N SER A 401 19.98 -17.82 -1.95
CA SER A 401 21.00 -16.90 -1.42
C SER A 401 20.37 -15.58 -1.00
N ALA A 402 21.08 -14.78 -0.19
CA ALA A 402 20.63 -13.42 0.16
C ALA A 402 20.35 -12.56 -1.08
N GLN A 403 21.16 -12.69 -2.14
CA GLN A 403 20.94 -12.01 -3.42
C GLN A 403 19.69 -12.52 -4.13
N THR A 404 19.37 -13.80 -4.00
CA THR A 404 18.13 -14.37 -4.57
C THR A 404 16.91 -13.88 -3.79
N LEU A 405 17.00 -13.79 -2.45
CA LEU A 405 15.94 -13.22 -1.61
C LEU A 405 15.68 -11.76 -1.94
N SER A 406 16.73 -10.94 -2.02
CA SER A 406 16.60 -9.52 -2.39
C SER A 406 16.00 -9.35 -3.79
N LEU A 407 16.36 -10.21 -4.76
CA LEU A 407 15.73 -10.21 -6.08
C LEU A 407 14.25 -10.62 -6.01
N ASN A 408 13.89 -11.62 -5.20
CA ASN A 408 12.48 -12.01 -5.00
C ASN A 408 11.65 -10.84 -4.45
N GLU A 409 12.18 -10.11 -3.46
CA GLU A 409 11.53 -8.95 -2.84
C GLU A 409 11.26 -7.84 -3.87
N SER A 410 12.26 -7.48 -4.69
CA SER A 410 12.08 -6.46 -5.75
C SER A 410 11.06 -6.88 -6.80
N VAL A 411 11.03 -8.16 -7.21
CA VAL A 411 10.03 -8.68 -8.17
C VAL A 411 8.63 -8.69 -7.57
N GLU A 412 8.49 -9.05 -6.29
CA GLU A 412 7.22 -8.98 -5.58
C GLU A 412 6.72 -7.54 -5.46
N HIS A 413 7.59 -6.61 -5.08
CA HIS A 413 7.27 -5.18 -4.98
C HIS A 413 6.76 -4.64 -6.31
N PHE A 414 7.48 -4.88 -7.41
CA PHE A 414 7.04 -4.52 -8.74
C PHE A 414 5.66 -5.10 -9.08
N SER A 415 5.47 -6.41 -8.88
CA SER A 415 4.21 -7.08 -9.20
C SER A 415 3.01 -6.54 -8.41
N LYS A 416 3.24 -6.13 -7.16
CA LYS A 416 2.21 -5.58 -6.27
C LYS A 416 1.91 -4.10 -6.55
N PHE A 417 2.89 -3.28 -6.91
CA PHE A 417 2.75 -1.82 -6.85
C PHE A 417 3.04 -1.06 -8.15
N ALA A 418 3.61 -1.69 -9.18
CA ALA A 418 3.74 -1.04 -10.48
C ALA A 418 2.37 -0.93 -11.17
N ARG A 419 2.17 0.15 -11.93
CA ARG A 419 0.91 0.41 -12.64
C ARG A 419 1.20 0.94 -14.03
N HIS A 420 0.46 0.43 -15.01
CA HIS A 420 0.63 0.82 -16.40
C HIS A 420 0.48 2.33 -16.65
N ASN A 421 -0.31 3.01 -15.81
CA ASN A 421 -0.60 4.44 -15.84
C ASN A 421 0.25 5.29 -14.87
N GLU A 422 1.24 4.70 -14.20
CA GLU A 422 2.25 5.41 -13.40
C GLU A 422 3.64 5.07 -13.98
N PRO A 423 3.99 5.59 -15.17
CA PRO A 423 5.17 5.16 -15.92
C PRO A 423 6.48 5.44 -15.19
N GLU A 424 6.61 6.57 -14.48
CA GLU A 424 7.81 6.95 -13.73
C GLU A 424 8.06 5.99 -12.56
N LYS A 425 7.04 5.78 -11.73
CA LYS A 425 7.13 4.86 -10.58
C LYS A 425 7.37 3.42 -11.03
N THR A 426 6.70 3.01 -12.10
CA THR A 426 6.89 1.67 -12.68
C THR A 426 8.30 1.48 -13.21
N LEU A 427 8.85 2.49 -13.87
CA LEU A 427 10.23 2.48 -14.34
C LEU A 427 11.22 2.37 -13.17
N GLN A 428 11.00 3.11 -12.08
CA GLN A 428 11.84 3.03 -10.88
C GLN A 428 11.85 1.61 -10.27
N LEU A 429 10.69 0.95 -10.19
CA LEU A 429 10.58 -0.43 -9.69
C LEU A 429 11.29 -1.43 -10.61
N LEU A 430 11.23 -1.23 -11.93
CA LEU A 430 11.96 -2.05 -12.90
C LEU A 430 13.48 -1.86 -12.81
N GLU A 431 13.93 -0.62 -12.59
CA GLU A 431 15.34 -0.29 -12.39
C GLU A 431 15.90 -0.93 -11.12
N ASP A 432 15.13 -0.99 -10.03
CA ASP A 432 15.50 -1.73 -8.82
C ASP A 432 15.68 -3.23 -9.12
N ILE A 433 14.75 -3.86 -9.83
CA ILE A 433 14.92 -5.26 -10.28
C ILE A 433 16.19 -5.41 -11.12
N GLN A 434 16.43 -4.51 -12.08
CA GLN A 434 17.62 -4.55 -12.93
C GLN A 434 18.91 -4.40 -12.10
N GLN A 435 18.89 -3.58 -11.05
CA GLN A 435 20.01 -3.48 -10.10
C GLN A 435 20.20 -4.78 -9.32
N LYS A 436 19.15 -5.38 -8.77
CA LYS A 436 19.25 -6.67 -8.06
C LYS A 436 19.74 -7.80 -8.97
N ILE A 437 19.37 -7.80 -10.25
CA ILE A 437 19.92 -8.73 -11.24
C ILE A 437 21.43 -8.51 -11.43
N ARG A 438 21.89 -7.26 -11.53
CA ARG A 438 23.33 -6.94 -11.63
C ARG A 438 24.08 -7.43 -10.40
N ASP A 439 23.55 -7.16 -9.21
CA ASP A 439 24.15 -7.60 -7.93
C ASP A 439 24.21 -9.12 -7.82
N TRP A 440 23.15 -9.81 -8.22
CA TRP A 440 23.07 -11.27 -8.26
C TRP A 440 24.12 -11.85 -9.21
N LYS A 441 24.23 -11.31 -10.44
CA LYS A 441 25.21 -11.77 -11.43
C LYS A 441 26.64 -11.52 -10.97
N LYS A 442 26.90 -10.34 -10.39
CA LYS A 442 28.21 -9.98 -9.83
C LYS A 442 28.61 -10.94 -8.72
N TYR A 443 27.72 -11.23 -7.78
CA TYR A 443 27.98 -12.20 -6.71
C TYR A 443 28.39 -13.58 -7.24
N HIS A 444 27.67 -14.11 -8.25
CA HIS A 444 27.99 -15.40 -8.83
C HIS A 444 29.27 -15.40 -9.69
N ALA A 445 29.60 -14.26 -10.31
CA ALA A 445 30.87 -14.09 -11.01
C ALA A 445 32.06 -14.02 -10.03
N ASP A 446 31.95 -13.21 -8.97
CA ASP A 446 33.01 -12.98 -7.99
C ASP A 446 33.29 -14.21 -7.13
N THR A 447 32.25 -14.98 -6.77
CA THR A 447 32.38 -16.19 -5.93
C THR A 447 32.68 -17.46 -6.73
N GLY A 448 32.45 -17.45 -8.05
CA GLY A 448 32.53 -18.65 -8.89
C GLY A 448 31.47 -19.71 -8.59
N ILE A 449 30.50 -19.42 -7.71
CA ILE A 449 29.42 -20.34 -7.34
C ILE A 449 28.42 -20.35 -8.49
N SER A 450 28.22 -21.49 -9.14
CA SER A 450 27.16 -21.62 -10.16
C SER A 450 25.78 -21.70 -9.51
N SER A 451 24.78 -21.09 -10.15
CA SER A 451 23.39 -21.16 -9.69
C SER A 451 22.50 -21.79 -10.73
N ARG A 452 21.67 -22.75 -10.29
CA ARG A 452 20.63 -23.38 -11.11
C ARG A 452 19.55 -22.39 -11.58
N ARG A 453 19.54 -21.17 -11.03
CA ARG A 453 18.59 -20.10 -11.37
C ARG A 453 19.08 -19.17 -12.49
N ALA A 454 20.29 -19.37 -13.03
CA ALA A 454 20.87 -18.46 -14.03
C ALA A 454 19.98 -18.29 -15.28
N GLU A 455 19.36 -19.36 -15.77
CA GLU A 455 18.43 -19.27 -16.91
C GLU A 455 17.18 -18.45 -16.57
N ALA A 456 16.62 -18.64 -15.37
CA ALA A 456 15.47 -17.88 -14.90
C ALA A 456 15.81 -16.38 -14.76
N VAL A 457 16.99 -16.06 -14.22
CA VAL A 457 17.48 -14.67 -14.09
C VAL A 457 17.64 -14.02 -15.47
N ASN A 458 18.16 -14.74 -16.46
CA ASN A 458 18.29 -14.21 -17.82
C ASN A 458 16.92 -13.97 -18.49
N LYS A 459 15.94 -14.85 -18.25
CA LYS A 459 14.55 -14.67 -18.73
C LYS A 459 13.88 -13.47 -18.08
N LEU A 460 14.04 -13.31 -16.75
CA LEU A 460 13.55 -12.14 -16.02
C LEU A 460 14.19 -10.86 -16.56
N GLU A 461 15.52 -10.83 -16.73
CA GLU A 461 16.23 -9.66 -17.24
C GLU A 461 15.74 -9.26 -18.64
N ALA A 462 15.48 -10.22 -19.52
CA ALA A 462 14.95 -9.93 -20.86
C ALA A 462 13.57 -9.23 -20.78
N ARG A 463 12.65 -9.74 -19.94
CA ARG A 463 11.33 -9.13 -19.73
C ARG A 463 11.42 -7.75 -19.07
N VAL A 464 12.30 -7.60 -18.08
CA VAL A 464 12.52 -6.32 -17.39
C VAL A 464 13.05 -5.27 -18.37
N LYS A 465 14.04 -5.61 -19.22
CA LYS A 465 14.56 -4.69 -20.24
C LYS A 465 13.51 -4.27 -21.25
N GLU A 466 12.66 -5.20 -21.69
CA GLU A 466 11.54 -4.88 -22.60
C GLU A 466 10.56 -3.89 -21.98
N GLN A 467 10.21 -4.08 -20.70
CA GLN A 467 9.33 -3.15 -19.99
C GLN A 467 9.99 -1.80 -19.71
N ILE A 468 11.27 -1.78 -19.33
CA ILE A 468 12.04 -0.52 -19.21
C ILE A 468 12.00 0.23 -20.53
N GLN A 469 12.17 -0.46 -21.66
CA GLN A 469 12.09 0.17 -22.97
C GLN A 469 10.69 0.77 -23.24
N TYR A 470 9.63 0.03 -22.89
CA TYR A 470 8.26 0.52 -23.04
C TYR A 470 8.06 1.84 -22.29
N TYR A 471 8.38 1.86 -20.99
CA TYR A 471 8.12 3.03 -20.15
C TYR A 471 9.08 4.20 -20.45
N SER A 472 10.33 3.94 -20.79
CA SER A 472 11.24 5.01 -21.23
C SER A 472 10.79 5.65 -22.54
N THR A 473 10.30 4.84 -23.48
CA THR A 473 9.71 5.33 -24.74
C THR A 473 8.44 6.15 -24.47
N TYR A 474 7.59 5.67 -23.57
CA TYR A 474 6.39 6.40 -23.14
C TYR A 474 6.74 7.80 -22.61
N LEU A 475 7.67 7.88 -21.65
CA LEU A 475 8.07 9.15 -21.05
C LEU A 475 8.71 10.10 -22.07
N ARG A 476 9.49 9.58 -23.02
CA ARG A 476 10.07 10.40 -24.09
C ARG A 476 9.03 10.94 -25.07
N ILE A 477 8.03 10.13 -25.43
CA ILE A 477 6.92 10.58 -26.27
C ILE A 477 6.07 11.60 -25.51
N GLN A 478 5.77 11.35 -24.24
CA GLN A 478 5.03 12.30 -23.39
C GLN A 478 5.74 13.65 -23.35
N GLN A 479 7.05 13.65 -23.06
CA GLN A 479 7.86 14.86 -23.07
C GLN A 479 7.78 15.61 -24.42
N TYR A 480 7.91 14.90 -25.54
CA TYR A 480 7.80 15.50 -26.85
C TYR A 480 6.43 16.15 -27.09
N VAL A 481 5.35 15.45 -26.73
CA VAL A 481 3.96 15.92 -26.85
C VAL A 481 3.70 17.13 -25.94
N ASP A 482 4.25 17.14 -24.73
CA ASP A 482 4.12 18.27 -23.80
C ASP A 482 4.86 19.52 -24.31
N GLU A 483 6.02 19.34 -24.95
CA GLU A 483 6.83 20.43 -25.50
C GLU A 483 6.25 21.03 -26.78
N HIS A 484 5.63 20.22 -27.64
CA HIS A 484 5.17 20.63 -28.97
C HIS A 484 3.65 20.82 -29.07
N GLY A 485 2.89 20.15 -28.22
CA GLY A 485 1.42 20.11 -28.24
C GLY A 485 0.85 18.86 -28.91
N GLU A 486 -0.34 18.42 -28.45
CA GLU A 486 -1.03 17.24 -29.00
C GLU A 486 -1.37 17.40 -30.50
N ASP A 487 -1.73 18.61 -30.94
CA ASP A 487 -2.23 18.89 -32.29
C ASP A 487 -1.13 18.84 -33.37
N THR A 488 0.12 19.10 -32.98
CA THR A 488 1.28 19.10 -33.88
C THR A 488 2.06 17.79 -33.83
N SER A 489 1.76 16.94 -32.86
CA SER A 489 2.41 15.64 -32.68
C SER A 489 1.80 14.57 -33.59
N PRO A 490 2.58 13.59 -34.07
CA PRO A 490 2.04 12.47 -34.83
C PRO A 490 0.90 11.76 -34.09
N THR A 491 -0.21 11.47 -34.78
CA THR A 491 -1.41 10.88 -34.16
C THR A 491 -1.13 9.56 -33.44
N PHE A 492 -0.21 8.75 -33.96
CA PHE A 492 0.18 7.48 -33.36
C PHE A 492 0.94 7.64 -32.03
N PHE A 493 1.55 8.80 -31.75
CA PHE A 493 2.09 9.10 -30.41
C PHE A 493 0.95 9.22 -29.40
N ASN A 494 -0.08 10.00 -29.73
CA ASN A 494 -1.26 10.13 -28.88
C ASN A 494 -1.99 8.78 -28.71
N ASP A 495 -2.07 7.96 -29.76
CA ASP A 495 -2.65 6.63 -29.65
C ASP A 495 -1.81 5.69 -28.77
N PHE A 496 -0.48 5.82 -28.74
CA PHE A 496 0.40 5.09 -27.82
C PHE A 496 0.24 5.56 -26.37
N LEU A 497 0.27 6.88 -26.14
CA LEU A 497 0.07 7.48 -24.81
C LEU A 497 -1.31 7.16 -24.23
N LYS A 498 -2.33 7.04 -25.09
CA LYS A 498 -3.71 6.65 -24.71
C LYS A 498 -3.93 5.12 -24.72
N TYR A 499 -2.86 4.31 -24.77
CA TYR A 499 -2.87 2.85 -24.74
C TYR A 499 -3.76 2.17 -25.80
N LYS A 500 -3.93 2.81 -26.97
CA LYS A 500 -4.69 2.23 -28.10
C LYS A 500 -3.82 1.35 -28.99
N ILE A 501 -2.53 1.63 -29.06
CA ILE A 501 -1.53 0.82 -29.76
C ILE A 501 -0.42 0.39 -28.78
N ASP A 502 0.25 -0.72 -29.07
CA ASP A 502 1.40 -1.20 -28.29
C ASP A 502 2.73 -0.73 -28.89
N LEU A 503 3.85 -1.09 -28.25
CA LEU A 503 5.19 -0.69 -28.67
C LEU A 503 5.59 -1.27 -30.04
N GLU A 504 5.13 -2.48 -30.38
CA GLU A 504 5.39 -3.06 -31.69
C GLU A 504 4.66 -2.27 -32.78
N LYS A 505 3.39 -1.93 -32.56
CA LYS A 505 2.64 -1.12 -33.51
C LYS A 505 3.21 0.29 -33.64
N LEU A 506 3.64 0.91 -32.53
CA LEU A 506 4.35 2.19 -32.54
C LEU A 506 5.61 2.14 -33.42
N ARG A 507 6.38 1.05 -33.34
CA ARG A 507 7.59 0.85 -34.16
C ARG A 507 7.23 0.73 -35.64
N GLU A 508 6.20 -0.05 -36.00
CA GLU A 508 5.74 -0.16 -37.38
C GLU A 508 5.36 1.20 -37.97
N GLU A 509 4.57 2.00 -37.23
CA GLU A 509 4.17 3.34 -37.67
C GLU A 509 5.40 4.26 -37.81
N THR A 510 6.33 4.20 -36.85
CA THR A 510 7.58 4.99 -36.88
C THR A 510 8.48 4.62 -38.06
N GLU A 511 8.62 3.33 -38.39
CA GLU A 511 9.43 2.86 -39.53
C GLU A 511 8.87 3.34 -40.87
N SER A 512 7.53 3.43 -40.99
CA SER A 512 6.89 3.99 -42.18
C SER A 512 7.29 5.46 -42.41
N GLN A 513 7.47 6.24 -41.34
CA GLN A 513 7.87 7.65 -41.43
C GLN A 513 9.34 7.83 -41.80
N ILE A 514 10.23 6.95 -41.33
CA ILE A 514 11.67 7.01 -41.67
C ILE A 514 11.94 6.53 -43.10
N SER A 515 11.18 5.54 -43.61
CA SER A 515 11.45 4.87 -44.88
C SER A 515 11.08 5.68 -46.14
N HIS A 516 10.36 6.80 -46.01
CA HIS A 516 9.97 7.64 -47.13
C HIS A 516 11.10 8.50 -47.76
N LYS A 517 12.36 8.41 -47.31
CA LYS A 517 13.48 9.26 -47.79
C LYS A 517 14.28 8.74 -49.00
N SER A 518 13.85 7.72 -49.75
CA SER A 518 14.66 7.16 -50.87
C SER A 518 13.92 6.93 -52.19
N GLY A 519 13.12 7.89 -52.63
CA GLY A 519 12.55 7.92 -53.99
C GLY A 519 13.22 8.95 -54.90
N PHE A 520 13.76 8.53 -56.05
CA PHE A 520 14.43 9.37 -57.07
C PHE A 520 13.50 10.42 -57.76
N PHE A 521 12.26 10.59 -57.28
CA PHE A 521 11.24 11.53 -57.78
C PHE A 521 10.44 12.18 -56.63
N ALA A 522 11.07 12.53 -55.50
CA ALA A 522 10.39 13.30 -54.46
C ALA A 522 10.19 14.76 -54.91
N SER A 523 8.94 15.17 -55.05
CA SER A 523 8.52 16.52 -55.41
C SER A 523 8.76 17.53 -54.27
N ALA A 524 9.06 18.78 -54.63
CA ALA A 524 9.58 19.88 -53.81
C ALA A 524 8.67 20.44 -52.68
N HIS A 525 7.81 19.63 -52.05
CA HIS A 525 7.11 19.96 -50.81
C HIS A 525 7.29 18.82 -49.81
N GLU A 526 8.54 18.47 -49.51
CA GLU A 526 8.85 17.60 -48.38
C GLU A 526 8.79 18.44 -47.10
N THR A 527 7.76 18.19 -46.27
CA THR A 527 7.78 18.62 -44.87
C THR A 527 9.00 18.01 -44.20
N GLU A 528 10.01 18.84 -43.95
CA GLU A 528 11.21 18.45 -43.24
C GLU A 528 10.81 18.00 -41.84
N ILE A 529 11.03 16.72 -41.53
CA ILE A 529 10.76 16.17 -40.20
C ILE A 529 11.70 16.89 -39.21
N PRO A 530 11.17 17.52 -38.14
CA PRO A 530 11.99 18.14 -37.10
C PRO A 530 13.10 17.21 -36.60
N GLU A 531 14.29 17.76 -36.32
CA GLU A 531 15.49 16.98 -35.98
C GLU A 531 15.32 16.15 -34.69
N ASP A 532 14.63 16.72 -33.71
CA ASP A 532 14.22 16.10 -32.46
C ASP A 532 13.23 14.94 -32.68
N LEU A 533 12.22 15.12 -33.53
CA LEU A 533 11.28 14.06 -33.92
C LEU A 533 11.99 12.94 -34.68
N HIS A 534 12.94 13.29 -35.54
CA HIS A 534 13.78 12.32 -36.23
C HIS A 534 14.67 11.54 -35.26
N SER A 535 15.26 12.20 -34.25
CA SER A 535 16.02 11.51 -33.18
C SER A 535 15.14 10.53 -32.41
N LEU A 536 13.94 10.96 -32.00
CA LEU A 536 12.98 10.12 -31.28
C LEU A 536 12.58 8.89 -32.10
N TYR A 537 12.35 9.04 -33.41
CA TYR A 537 12.07 7.91 -34.30
C TYR A 537 13.22 6.89 -34.35
N HIS A 538 14.48 7.36 -34.41
CA HIS A 538 15.64 6.48 -34.37
C HIS A 538 15.80 5.76 -33.03
N GLU A 539 15.47 6.42 -31.92
CA GLU A 539 15.47 5.81 -30.58
C GLU A 539 14.43 4.70 -30.45
N ILE A 540 13.18 4.97 -30.86
CA ILE A 540 12.09 3.98 -30.89
C ILE A 540 12.50 2.74 -31.71
N LYS A 541 13.18 2.97 -32.83
CA LYS A 541 13.63 1.91 -33.75
C LYS A 541 14.79 1.08 -33.21
N LYS A 542 15.79 1.70 -32.57
CA LYS A 542 17.08 1.04 -32.26
C LYS A 542 16.99 -0.15 -31.31
N ARG A 543 15.85 -0.38 -30.63
CA ARG A 543 15.71 -1.40 -29.57
C ARG A 543 16.74 -1.24 -28.43
N ASP A 544 17.50 -0.15 -28.42
CA ASP A 544 18.57 0.09 -27.47
C ASP A 544 18.02 0.89 -26.30
N VAL A 545 17.97 0.23 -25.14
CA VAL A 545 17.81 0.91 -23.86
C VAL A 545 19.18 1.45 -23.48
N LYS A 546 19.40 2.76 -23.60
CA LYS A 546 20.47 3.41 -22.81
C LYS A 546 20.00 3.40 -21.36
N LEU A 547 20.29 2.31 -20.65
CA LEU A 547 20.20 2.29 -19.20
C LEU A 547 21.19 3.35 -18.70
N SER A 548 20.73 4.34 -17.92
CA SER A 548 21.68 5.23 -17.26
C SER A 548 22.58 4.38 -16.36
N GLU A 549 23.89 4.57 -16.47
CA GLU A 549 24.85 3.93 -15.56
C GLU A 549 24.80 4.57 -14.17
N GLU A 550 24.15 5.72 -14.05
CA GLU A 550 23.92 6.46 -12.81
C GLU A 550 22.46 6.27 -12.35
N PRO A 551 22.21 6.01 -11.06
CA PRO A 551 20.88 6.21 -10.49
C PRO A 551 20.47 7.65 -10.76
N SER A 552 19.20 7.86 -11.09
CA SER A 552 18.58 9.11 -11.51
C SER A 552 18.70 10.24 -10.48
N GLU A 553 19.90 10.81 -10.30
CA GLU A 553 20.10 12.10 -9.63
C GLU A 553 19.89 13.28 -10.60
N SER A 554 19.90 13.03 -11.92
CA SER A 554 19.82 14.07 -12.96
C SER A 554 18.40 14.45 -13.39
N LEU A 555 17.38 13.70 -12.94
CA LEU A 555 15.99 14.13 -12.95
C LEU A 555 15.69 14.52 -11.51
N GLY A 556 15.72 15.82 -11.20
CA GLY A 556 15.70 16.38 -9.84
C GLY A 556 14.45 16.07 -9.00
N PHE A 557 14.24 14.80 -8.69
CA PHE A 557 13.13 14.27 -7.91
C PHE A 557 13.71 13.68 -6.64
N LYS A 558 13.58 14.45 -5.54
CA LYS A 558 13.65 13.87 -4.21
C LYS A 558 12.66 12.71 -4.19
N SER A 559 13.09 11.56 -3.67
CA SER A 559 12.21 10.48 -3.31
C SER A 559 11.06 11.03 -2.45
N GLU A 560 9.89 11.24 -3.06
CA GLU A 560 8.62 11.37 -2.34
C GLU A 560 8.06 9.96 -2.08
N ILE A 561 8.93 9.11 -1.55
CA ILE A 561 8.57 8.21 -0.48
C ILE A 561 9.34 8.79 0.71
N LYS A 562 8.66 9.64 1.48
CA LYS A 562 9.11 10.16 2.77
C LYS A 562 8.00 9.97 3.78
#